data_AF-A0A1C0XDI3-F1
#
_entry.id   AF-A0A1C0XDI3-F1
#
_cell.length_a   1.000
_cell.length_b   1.000
_cell.length_c   1.000
_cell.angle_alpha   90.00
_cell.angle_beta   90.00
_cell.angle_gamma   90.00
#
_symmetry.space_group_name_H-M   'P 1'
#
loop_
_entity.id
_entity.type
_entity.pdbx_description
1 polymer ?
#
loop_
_entity_poly.entity_id
_entity_poly.type
_entity_poly.pdbx_seq_one_letter_code
_entity_poly.pdbx_strand_id
1 'polypeptide(L)'
;MTASVLNHDLSGDFERLLTLVMQLVESQAGQQIPVDQLWMNDAQVLGKKFCYHVASLRLIAQPVQIDIAGYGADLHIDHSSVMILARAALETYLTFAYIYGSKDVEVRQFRHMIWRRAGLLDRQAYPARAPEHQQKLADEKTRIDQLQIEIEAHGVWQQYSEPMRKKVLKGEWRAGQSWIDTGIAAGFHPVYIRQIYSFLCGYAHSSWLSILQIRDAQALCDQEAMAARFVSVALVFMSFFATSYVALFPQAEAVLASNTEAANLAQRWHLTADRQSALYGTTN
;
A
#
# COMPACT_ATOMS: atom_id res chain seq x y z
N MET A 1 9.50 13.50 12.06
CA MET A 1 9.15 14.60 11.14
C MET A 1 10.04 15.76 11.50
N THR A 2 10.73 16.38 10.54
CA THR A 2 11.54 17.56 10.79
C THR A 2 10.62 18.75 11.13
N ALA A 3 11.13 19.72 11.90
CA ALA A 3 10.37 20.91 12.29
C ALA A 3 9.81 21.72 11.10
N SER A 4 10.38 21.57 9.89
CA SER A 4 9.90 22.26 8.68
C SER A 4 8.64 21.66 8.04
N VAL A 5 8.24 20.43 8.42
CA VAL A 5 7.05 19.75 7.87
C VAL A 5 5.80 20.02 8.73
N LEU A 6 5.98 20.47 9.97
CA LEU A 6 4.91 20.61 10.97
C LEU A 6 4.14 21.95 10.91
N ASN A 7 4.51 22.87 10.03
CA ASN A 7 3.91 24.22 9.91
C ASN A 7 2.99 24.42 8.68
N HIS A 8 2.56 23.34 8.03
CA HIS A 8 1.70 23.41 6.84
C HIS A 8 0.28 22.92 7.11
N ASP A 9 -0.67 23.39 6.28
CA ASP A 9 -2.06 22.92 6.26
C ASP A 9 -2.09 21.44 5.83
N LEU A 10 -2.04 20.55 6.81
CA LEU A 10 -2.08 19.10 6.59
C LEU A 10 -3.35 18.66 5.85
N SER A 11 -4.47 19.34 6.04
CA SER A 11 -5.71 19.00 5.33
C SER A 11 -5.59 19.37 3.85
N GLY A 12 -5.14 20.59 3.55
CA GLY A 12 -4.92 21.06 2.18
C GLY A 12 -3.87 20.23 1.45
N ASP A 13 -2.75 19.89 2.10
CA ASP A 13 -1.72 19.02 1.54
C ASP A 13 -2.29 17.62 1.22
N PHE A 14 -3.13 17.08 2.11
CA PHE A 14 -3.74 15.76 1.92
C PHE A 14 -4.71 15.74 0.76
N GLU A 15 -5.61 16.71 0.67
CA GLU A 15 -6.59 16.80 -0.42
C GLU A 15 -5.89 16.96 -1.78
N ARG A 16 -4.83 17.78 -1.85
CA ARG A 16 -4.04 17.97 -3.07
C ARG A 16 -3.32 16.69 -3.49
N LEU A 17 -2.66 15.99 -2.57
CA LEU A 17 -1.98 14.72 -2.91
C LEU A 17 -2.94 13.59 -3.22
N LEU A 18 -4.06 13.49 -2.51
CA LEU A 18 -5.09 12.49 -2.81
C LEU A 18 -5.64 12.72 -4.22
N THR A 19 -5.99 13.97 -4.54
CA THR A 19 -6.47 14.35 -5.87
C THR A 19 -5.46 13.99 -6.95
N LEU A 20 -4.18 14.34 -6.74
CA LEU A 20 -3.11 13.97 -7.66
C LEU A 20 -3.05 12.46 -7.86
N VAL A 21 -2.95 11.66 -6.79
CA VAL A 21 -2.84 10.20 -6.89
C VAL A 21 -4.05 9.59 -7.61
N MET A 22 -5.26 10.08 -7.34
CA MET A 22 -6.46 9.65 -8.05
C MET A 22 -6.38 9.98 -9.55
N GLN A 23 -5.94 11.19 -9.92
CA GLN A 23 -5.74 11.58 -11.32
C GLN A 23 -4.68 10.71 -12.02
N LEU A 24 -3.59 10.38 -11.33
CA LEU A 24 -2.57 9.48 -11.86
C LEU A 24 -3.16 8.09 -12.16
N VAL A 25 -3.92 7.51 -11.22
CA VAL A 25 -4.55 6.18 -11.40
C VAL A 25 -5.63 6.18 -12.49
N GLU A 26 -6.42 7.25 -12.58
CA GLU A 26 -7.46 7.39 -13.61
C GLU A 26 -6.89 7.70 -15.00
N SER A 27 -5.64 8.16 -15.11
CA SER A 27 -4.99 8.37 -16.43
C SER A 27 -4.93 7.11 -17.30
N GLN A 28 -4.99 5.92 -16.67
CA GLN A 28 -4.99 4.63 -17.35
C GLN A 28 -6.41 4.13 -17.69
N ALA A 29 -7.47 4.75 -17.17
CA ALA A 29 -8.83 4.30 -17.39
C ALA A 29 -9.22 4.45 -18.87
N GLY A 30 -9.76 3.37 -19.45
CA GLY A 30 -10.19 3.33 -20.84
C GLY A 30 -9.05 3.29 -21.87
N GLN A 31 -7.79 3.29 -21.44
CA GLN A 31 -6.66 3.11 -22.36
C GLN A 31 -6.60 1.67 -22.87
N GLN A 32 -6.23 1.51 -24.15
CA GLN A 32 -5.99 0.18 -24.70
C GLN A 32 -4.67 -0.38 -24.16
N ILE A 33 -4.74 -1.56 -23.57
CA ILE A 33 -3.56 -2.29 -23.09
C ILE A 33 -3.20 -3.35 -24.16
N PRO A 34 -1.95 -3.36 -24.67
CA PRO A 34 -1.49 -4.42 -25.55
C PRO A 34 -1.71 -5.81 -24.95
N VAL A 35 -1.99 -6.81 -25.79
CA VAL A 35 -2.36 -8.17 -25.34
C VAL A 35 -1.25 -8.82 -24.48
N ASP A 36 0.01 -8.55 -24.82
CA ASP A 36 1.21 -8.99 -24.09
C ASP A 36 1.44 -8.23 -22.77
N GLN A 37 0.68 -7.15 -22.52
CA GLN A 37 0.78 -6.29 -21.35
C GLN A 37 -0.46 -6.29 -20.47
N LEU A 38 -1.45 -7.16 -20.74
CA LEU A 38 -2.71 -7.21 -19.97
C LEU A 38 -2.50 -7.38 -18.45
N TRP A 39 -1.39 -8.00 -18.04
CA TRP A 39 -0.99 -8.14 -16.63
C TRP A 39 -0.81 -6.78 -15.92
N MET A 40 -0.47 -5.72 -16.66
CA MET A 40 -0.31 -4.37 -16.11
C MET A 40 -1.64 -3.74 -15.65
N ASN A 41 -2.78 -4.26 -16.10
CA ASN A 41 -4.10 -3.78 -15.67
C ASN A 41 -4.29 -3.92 -14.14
N ASP A 42 -3.71 -4.96 -13.55
CA ASP A 42 -3.81 -5.18 -12.10
C ASP A 42 -3.06 -4.11 -11.29
N ALA A 43 -2.09 -3.40 -11.88
CA ALA A 43 -1.44 -2.25 -11.27
C ALA A 43 -2.44 -1.10 -11.03
N GLN A 44 -3.39 -0.89 -11.96
CA GLN A 44 -4.46 0.09 -11.79
C GLN A 44 -5.42 -0.34 -10.69
N VAL A 45 -5.77 -1.63 -10.60
CA VAL A 45 -6.64 -2.16 -9.54
C VAL A 45 -6.01 -1.97 -8.16
N LEU A 46 -4.71 -2.25 -8.02
CA LEU A 46 -3.95 -1.95 -6.81
C LEU A 46 -3.91 -0.44 -6.52
N GLY A 47 -3.76 0.40 -7.55
CA GLY A 47 -3.82 1.85 -7.41
C GLY A 47 -5.16 2.35 -6.89
N LYS A 48 -6.29 1.82 -7.41
CA LYS A 48 -7.64 2.13 -6.90
C LYS A 48 -7.80 1.72 -5.44
N LYS A 49 -7.35 0.50 -5.10
CA LYS A 49 -7.35 0.02 -3.71
C LYS A 49 -6.55 0.94 -2.79
N PHE A 50 -5.37 1.38 -3.21
CA PHE A 50 -4.55 2.33 -2.48
C PHE A 50 -5.30 3.66 -2.26
N CYS A 51 -5.87 4.23 -3.32
CA CYS A 51 -6.68 5.47 -3.26
C CYS A 51 -7.83 5.34 -2.26
N TYR A 52 -8.56 4.22 -2.28
CA TYR A 52 -9.68 3.99 -1.36
C TYR A 52 -9.21 3.88 0.09
N HIS A 53 -8.08 3.21 0.36
CA HIS A 53 -7.54 3.16 1.72
C HIS A 53 -7.19 4.55 2.26
N VAL A 54 -6.50 5.39 1.47
CA VAL A 54 -6.13 6.74 1.92
C VAL A 54 -7.34 7.69 1.98
N ALA A 55 -8.30 7.59 1.07
CA ALA A 55 -9.53 8.37 1.11
C ALA A 55 -10.38 8.02 2.33
N SER A 56 -10.59 6.72 2.59
CA SER A 56 -11.30 6.26 3.79
C SER A 56 -10.59 6.70 5.07
N LEU A 57 -9.26 6.64 5.11
CA LEU A 57 -8.46 7.12 6.25
C LEU A 57 -8.77 8.58 6.56
N ARG A 58 -8.82 9.45 5.55
CA ARG A 58 -9.11 10.87 5.72
C ARG A 58 -10.52 11.13 6.25
N LEU A 59 -11.49 10.32 5.82
CA LEU A 59 -12.88 10.43 6.28
C LEU A 59 -13.00 10.06 7.76
N ILE A 60 -12.40 8.94 8.18
CA ILE A 60 -12.49 8.48 9.57
C ILE A 60 -11.58 9.25 10.54
N ALA A 61 -10.62 10.01 10.01
CA ALA A 61 -9.81 10.95 10.79
C ALA A 61 -10.57 12.23 11.18
N GLN A 62 -11.88 12.31 10.90
CA GLN A 62 -12.74 13.42 11.33
C GLN A 62 -13.59 13.01 12.53
N PRO A 63 -14.01 13.98 13.36
CA PRO A 63 -14.96 13.70 14.44
C PRO A 63 -16.26 13.12 13.89
N VAL A 64 -16.69 11.99 14.44
CA VAL A 64 -17.99 11.37 14.19
C VAL A 64 -18.82 11.42 15.47
N GLN A 65 -20.08 11.81 15.32
CA GLN A 65 -21.04 11.75 16.41
C GLN A 65 -21.58 10.31 16.50
N ILE A 66 -21.34 9.67 17.64
CA ILE A 66 -21.91 8.37 17.99
C ILE A 66 -23.16 8.65 18.80
N ASP A 67 -24.33 8.53 18.16
CA ASP A 67 -25.64 8.66 18.80
C ASP A 67 -26.30 7.29 18.83
N ILE A 68 -26.19 6.62 19.98
CA ILE A 68 -26.83 5.33 20.23
C ILE A 68 -27.97 5.57 21.20
N ALA A 69 -29.20 5.22 20.78
CA ALA A 69 -30.40 5.37 21.59
C ALA A 69 -30.21 4.76 22.99
N GLY A 70 -30.39 5.59 24.01
CA GLY A 70 -30.22 5.19 25.42
C GLY A 70 -28.81 5.33 26.00
N TYR A 71 -27.81 5.69 25.19
CA TYR A 71 -26.40 5.87 25.63
C TYR A 71 -25.88 7.31 25.45
N GLY A 72 -26.70 8.20 24.88
CA GLY A 72 -26.33 9.59 24.63
C GLY A 72 -25.53 9.77 23.34
N ALA A 73 -25.28 11.04 23.00
CA ALA A 73 -24.41 11.42 21.89
C ALA A 73 -23.00 11.71 22.41
N ASP A 74 -22.00 11.06 21.84
CA ASP A 74 -20.59 11.34 22.09
C ASP A 74 -19.86 11.69 20.78
N LEU A 75 -18.83 12.51 20.86
CA LEU A 75 -18.01 12.88 19.71
C LEU A 75 -16.69 12.12 19.79
N HIS A 76 -16.37 11.38 18.73
CA HIS A 76 -15.22 10.49 18.71
C HIS A 76 -14.42 10.66 17.43
N ILE A 77 -13.10 10.55 17.49
CA ILE A 77 -12.24 10.34 16.32
C ILE A 77 -11.67 8.93 16.44
N ASP A 78 -12.01 8.07 15.47
CA ASP A 78 -11.52 6.69 15.44
C ASP A 78 -10.08 6.62 14.92
N HIS A 79 -9.16 7.11 15.74
CA HIS A 79 -7.74 7.07 15.45
C HIS A 79 -7.23 5.62 15.33
N SER A 80 -7.87 4.63 15.96
CA SER A 80 -7.42 3.24 15.88
C SER A 80 -7.61 2.69 14.46
N SER A 81 -8.80 2.91 13.89
CA SER A 81 -9.08 2.55 12.50
C SER A 81 -8.24 3.35 11.51
N VAL A 82 -7.88 4.61 11.81
CA VAL A 82 -6.91 5.39 11.00
C VAL A 82 -5.58 4.64 10.86
N MET A 83 -5.04 4.08 11.96
CA MET A 83 -3.81 3.27 11.92
C MET A 83 -4.00 1.98 11.12
N ILE A 84 -5.16 1.32 11.23
CA ILE A 84 -5.45 0.10 10.44
C ILE A 84 -5.46 0.43 8.93
N LEU A 85 -6.11 1.53 8.54
CA LEU A 85 -6.14 1.96 7.14
C LEU A 85 -4.77 2.45 6.66
N ALA A 86 -3.98 3.10 7.51
CA ALA A 86 -2.61 3.48 7.19
C ALA A 86 -1.75 2.25 6.90
N ARG A 87 -1.92 1.16 7.68
CA ARG A 87 -1.26 -0.12 7.43
C ARG A 87 -1.68 -0.70 6.10
N ALA A 88 -2.98 -0.74 5.83
CA ALA A 88 -3.52 -1.28 4.58
C ALA A 88 -3.02 -0.49 3.36
N ALA A 89 -2.95 0.84 3.46
CA ALA A 89 -2.37 1.70 2.43
C ALA A 89 -0.88 1.40 2.22
N LEU A 90 -0.09 1.29 3.30
CA LEU A 90 1.33 0.93 3.23
C LEU A 90 1.53 -0.42 2.56
N GLU A 91 0.87 -1.49 3.03
CA GLU A 91 1.02 -2.83 2.46
C GLU A 91 0.55 -2.90 1.00
N THR A 92 -0.48 -2.13 0.63
CA THR A 92 -0.93 -2.02 -0.76
C THR A 92 0.15 -1.34 -1.63
N TYR A 93 0.75 -0.24 -1.16
CA TYR A 93 1.87 0.39 -1.85
C TYR A 93 3.08 -0.56 -1.94
N LEU A 94 3.45 -1.24 -0.86
CA LEU A 94 4.59 -2.15 -0.87
C LEU A 94 4.36 -3.35 -1.79
N THR A 95 3.12 -3.82 -1.92
CA THR A 95 2.75 -4.83 -2.92
C THR A 95 2.97 -4.28 -4.34
N PHE A 96 2.51 -3.06 -4.62
CA PHE A 96 2.74 -2.39 -5.89
C PHE A 96 4.24 -2.24 -6.18
N ALA A 97 5.02 -1.73 -5.22
CA ALA A 97 6.46 -1.52 -5.36
C ALA A 97 7.22 -2.85 -5.56
N TYR A 98 6.83 -3.92 -4.87
CA TYR A 98 7.41 -5.24 -5.07
C TYR A 98 7.18 -5.74 -6.50
N ILE A 99 5.92 -5.72 -6.96
CA ILE A 99 5.56 -6.30 -8.26
C ILE A 99 6.09 -5.44 -9.41
N TYR A 100 5.88 -4.11 -9.35
CA TYR A 100 6.09 -3.22 -10.49
C TYR A 100 7.28 -2.26 -10.35
N GLY A 101 7.94 -2.21 -9.20
CA GLY A 101 9.05 -1.27 -8.95
C GLY A 101 10.39 -1.65 -9.59
N SER A 102 10.51 -2.86 -10.17
CA SER A 102 11.71 -3.25 -10.91
C SER A 102 11.77 -2.53 -12.27
N LYS A 103 12.96 -2.08 -12.67
CA LYS A 103 13.20 -1.56 -14.03
C LYS A 103 13.16 -2.66 -15.09
N ASP A 104 13.41 -3.90 -14.68
CA ASP A 104 13.38 -5.07 -15.55
C ASP A 104 11.92 -5.58 -15.70
N VAL A 105 11.41 -5.57 -16.94
CA VAL A 105 10.07 -6.03 -17.31
C VAL A 105 9.87 -7.51 -16.99
N GLU A 106 10.87 -8.35 -17.26
CA GLU A 106 10.79 -9.80 -17.03
C GLU A 106 10.64 -10.10 -15.54
N VAL A 107 11.34 -9.35 -14.68
CA VAL A 107 11.18 -9.45 -13.23
C VAL A 107 9.78 -9.02 -12.79
N ARG A 108 9.20 -7.98 -13.38
CA ARG A 108 7.83 -7.52 -13.05
C ARG A 108 6.79 -8.56 -13.45
N GLN A 109 6.87 -9.09 -14.67
CA GLN A 109 5.99 -10.15 -15.15
C GLN A 109 6.09 -11.39 -14.27
N PHE A 110 7.32 -11.81 -13.93
CA PHE A 110 7.53 -12.94 -13.04
C PHE A 110 6.90 -12.71 -11.65
N ARG A 111 7.13 -11.54 -11.04
CA ARG A 111 6.54 -11.19 -9.74
C ARG A 111 5.01 -11.10 -9.79
N HIS A 112 4.45 -10.64 -10.90
CA HIS A 112 3.00 -10.63 -11.12
C HIS A 112 2.45 -12.05 -11.20
N MET A 113 3.09 -12.97 -11.94
CA MET A 113 2.66 -14.36 -12.06
C MET A 113 2.63 -15.07 -10.70
N ILE A 114 3.69 -14.95 -9.89
CA ILE A 114 3.74 -15.57 -8.56
C ILE A 114 2.71 -14.96 -7.61
N TRP A 115 2.46 -13.65 -7.68
CA TRP A 115 1.44 -12.96 -6.89
C TRP A 115 0.03 -13.39 -7.27
N ARG A 116 -0.26 -13.47 -8.57
CA ARG A 116 -1.53 -13.95 -9.10
C ARG A 116 -1.80 -15.40 -8.71
N ARG A 117 -0.79 -16.28 -8.84
CA ARG A 117 -0.91 -17.69 -8.43
C ARG A 117 -1.19 -17.80 -6.93
N ALA A 118 -0.47 -17.04 -6.10
CA ALA A 118 -0.71 -17.01 -4.66
C ALA A 118 -2.14 -16.59 -4.31
N GLY A 119 -2.65 -15.52 -4.92
CA GLY A 119 -4.03 -15.07 -4.68
C GLY A 119 -5.10 -16.08 -5.12
N LEU A 120 -4.83 -16.87 -6.17
CA LEU A 120 -5.71 -17.99 -6.55
C LEU A 120 -5.63 -19.13 -5.54
N LEU A 121 -4.44 -19.49 -5.06
CA LEU A 121 -4.27 -20.49 -4.00
C LEU A 121 -5.00 -20.09 -2.72
N ASP A 122 -4.92 -18.82 -2.31
CA ASP A 122 -5.65 -18.29 -1.16
C ASP A 122 -7.15 -18.50 -1.33
N ARG A 123 -7.69 -18.24 -2.54
CA ARG A 123 -9.11 -18.43 -2.84
C ARG A 123 -9.55 -19.88 -2.73
N GLN A 124 -8.68 -20.84 -3.08
CA GLN A 124 -8.97 -22.28 -2.94
C GLN A 124 -9.12 -22.72 -1.48
N ALA A 125 -8.58 -21.95 -0.52
CA ALA A 125 -8.75 -22.25 0.91
C ALA A 125 -10.16 -21.95 1.44
N TYR A 126 -11.01 -21.27 0.66
CA TYR A 126 -12.38 -20.91 1.05
C TYR A 126 -13.42 -21.76 0.30
N PRO A 127 -14.16 -22.65 0.99
CA PRO A 127 -15.11 -23.53 0.33
C PRO A 127 -16.31 -22.76 -0.24
N ALA A 128 -16.66 -23.05 -1.50
CA ALA A 128 -17.82 -22.48 -2.18
C ALA A 128 -19.07 -23.36 -2.01
N ARG A 129 -20.22 -22.73 -1.71
CA ARG A 129 -21.52 -23.42 -1.59
C ARG A 129 -22.38 -23.31 -2.86
N ALA A 130 -22.30 -22.20 -3.58
CA ALA A 130 -23.07 -21.98 -4.81
C ALA A 130 -22.40 -22.71 -5.99
N PRO A 131 -23.17 -23.40 -6.87
CA PRO A 131 -22.61 -24.13 -8.01
C PRO A 131 -21.71 -23.29 -8.92
N GLU A 132 -22.09 -22.04 -9.19
CA GLU A 132 -21.29 -21.11 -10.02
C GLU A 132 -19.91 -20.83 -9.40
N HIS A 133 -19.85 -20.68 -8.08
CA HIS A 133 -18.60 -20.48 -7.36
C HIS A 133 -17.75 -21.75 -7.30
N GLN A 134 -18.39 -22.92 -7.23
CA GLN A 134 -17.68 -24.21 -7.29
C GLN A 134 -17.05 -24.43 -8.67
N GLN A 135 -17.78 -24.12 -9.74
CA GLN A 135 -17.24 -24.16 -11.10
C GLN A 135 -16.05 -23.21 -11.24
N LYS A 136 -16.18 -21.97 -10.72
CA LYS A 136 -15.08 -21.00 -10.73
C LYS A 136 -13.83 -21.51 -10.01
N LEU A 137 -13.98 -22.14 -8.84
CA LEU A 137 -12.84 -22.75 -8.13
C LEU A 137 -12.19 -23.87 -8.95
N ALA A 138 -12.98 -24.68 -9.66
CA ALA A 138 -12.48 -25.72 -10.54
C ALA A 138 -11.68 -25.16 -11.73
N ASP A 139 -12.21 -24.13 -12.41
CA ASP A 139 -11.53 -23.46 -13.53
C ASP A 139 -10.22 -22.79 -13.06
N GLU A 140 -10.25 -22.14 -11.89
CA GLU A 140 -9.07 -21.52 -11.29
C GLU A 140 -7.99 -22.53 -10.93
N LYS A 141 -8.36 -23.76 -10.57
CA LYS A 141 -7.39 -24.83 -10.30
C LYS A 141 -6.56 -25.16 -11.54
N THR A 142 -7.20 -25.27 -12.70
CA THR A 142 -6.50 -25.43 -13.98
C THR A 142 -5.55 -24.25 -14.24
N ARG A 143 -5.99 -23.02 -13.94
CA ARG A 143 -5.12 -21.83 -14.10
C ARG A 143 -3.96 -21.79 -13.12
N ILE A 144 -4.13 -22.27 -11.88
CA ILE A 144 -3.05 -22.39 -10.88
C ILE A 144 -1.97 -23.33 -11.40
N ASP A 145 -2.35 -24.49 -11.94
CA ASP A 145 -1.42 -25.49 -12.47
C ASP A 145 -0.66 -24.93 -13.69
N GLN A 146 -1.36 -24.24 -14.59
CA GLN A 146 -0.74 -23.54 -15.72
C GLN A 146 0.26 -22.47 -15.28
N LEU A 147 -0.13 -21.61 -14.34
CA LEU A 147 0.77 -20.58 -13.79
C LEU A 147 2.00 -21.20 -13.14
N GLN A 148 1.88 -22.35 -12.48
CA GLN A 148 3.04 -23.03 -11.91
C GLN A 148 4.05 -23.44 -13.00
N ILE A 149 3.57 -24.04 -14.10
CA ILE A 149 4.42 -24.41 -15.24
C ILE A 149 5.07 -23.16 -15.85
N GLU A 150 4.29 -22.10 -16.07
CA GLU A 150 4.77 -20.81 -16.59
C GLU A 150 5.86 -20.21 -15.67
N ILE A 151 5.66 -20.23 -14.35
CA ILE A 151 6.61 -19.74 -13.34
C ILE A 151 7.90 -20.55 -13.35
N GLU A 152 7.83 -21.89 -13.34
CA GLU A 152 9.01 -22.76 -13.30
C GLU A 152 9.84 -22.70 -14.60
N ALA A 153 9.19 -22.44 -15.74
CA ALA A 153 9.84 -22.27 -17.02
C ALA A 153 10.45 -20.87 -17.23
N HIS A 154 10.04 -19.87 -16.44
CA HIS A 154 10.45 -18.48 -16.62
C HIS A 154 11.94 -18.26 -16.31
N GLY A 155 12.64 -17.44 -17.08
CA GLY A 155 14.09 -17.21 -16.92
C GLY A 155 14.48 -16.69 -15.52
N VAL A 156 13.67 -15.82 -14.94
CA VAL A 156 13.86 -15.27 -13.57
C VAL A 156 13.80 -16.36 -12.48
N TRP A 157 13.10 -17.48 -12.72
CA TRP A 157 13.03 -18.59 -11.76
C TRP A 157 14.41 -19.14 -11.38
N GLN A 158 15.32 -19.16 -12.35
CA GLN A 158 16.67 -19.67 -12.16
C GLN A 158 17.50 -18.81 -11.18
N GLN A 159 17.15 -17.54 -11.02
CA GLN A 159 17.79 -16.62 -10.08
C GLN A 159 17.33 -16.84 -8.63
N TYR A 160 16.18 -17.49 -8.42
CA TYR A 160 15.69 -17.78 -7.07
C TYR A 160 16.45 -18.95 -6.46
N SER A 161 16.85 -18.82 -5.20
CA SER A 161 17.43 -19.93 -4.44
C SER A 161 16.40 -21.02 -4.14
N GLU A 162 16.84 -22.25 -3.88
CA GLU A 162 15.93 -23.36 -3.55
C GLU A 162 14.97 -23.03 -2.38
N PRO A 163 15.41 -22.37 -1.28
CA PRO A 163 14.48 -21.93 -0.23
C PRO A 163 13.42 -20.94 -0.73
N MET A 164 13.79 -19.98 -1.59
CA MET A 164 12.86 -19.02 -2.17
C MET A 164 11.85 -19.71 -3.10
N ARG A 165 12.32 -20.64 -3.95
CA ARG A 165 11.46 -21.43 -4.84
C ARG A 165 10.43 -22.22 -4.04
N LYS A 166 10.84 -22.89 -2.96
CA LYS A 166 9.93 -23.62 -2.05
C LYS A 166 8.85 -22.71 -1.45
N LYS A 167 9.20 -21.48 -1.08
CA LYS A 167 8.25 -20.47 -0.57
C LYS A 167 7.25 -20.03 -1.63
N VAL A 168 7.72 -19.70 -2.83
CA VAL A 168 6.87 -19.33 -3.97
C VAL A 168 5.88 -20.44 -4.31
N LEU A 169 6.33 -21.69 -4.38
CA LEU A 169 5.45 -22.83 -4.70
C LEU A 169 4.35 -23.03 -3.67
N LYS A 170 4.63 -22.72 -2.39
CA LYS A 170 3.64 -22.72 -1.28
C LYS A 170 2.67 -21.53 -1.29
N GLY A 171 2.80 -20.59 -2.23
CA GLY A 171 1.97 -19.39 -2.31
C GLY A 171 2.53 -18.17 -1.59
N GLU A 172 3.76 -18.22 -1.06
CA GLU A 172 4.41 -17.04 -0.48
C GLU A 172 5.03 -16.18 -1.59
N TRP A 173 4.22 -15.31 -2.20
CA TRP A 173 4.60 -14.53 -3.39
C TRP A 173 5.75 -13.53 -3.18
N ARG A 174 6.05 -13.13 -1.94
CA ARG A 174 7.24 -12.30 -1.62
C ARG A 174 8.53 -13.10 -1.48
N ALA A 175 8.46 -14.42 -1.67
CA ALA A 175 9.61 -15.34 -1.67
C ALA A 175 10.46 -15.26 -0.39
N GLY A 176 9.84 -14.97 0.76
CA GLY A 176 10.54 -14.84 2.03
C GLY A 176 10.95 -13.44 2.44
N GLN A 177 10.74 -12.42 1.59
CA GLN A 177 10.99 -11.04 1.96
C GLN A 177 9.93 -10.53 2.93
N SER A 178 10.37 -9.83 3.98
CA SER A 178 9.46 -9.16 4.90
C SER A 178 8.90 -7.87 4.30
N TRP A 179 7.86 -7.31 4.93
CA TRP A 179 7.36 -5.98 4.56
C TRP A 179 8.40 -4.89 4.78
N ILE A 180 9.24 -5.04 5.79
CA ILE A 180 10.34 -4.10 6.09
C ILE A 180 11.37 -4.14 4.95
N ASP A 181 11.79 -5.34 4.51
CA ASP A 181 12.74 -5.48 3.39
C ASP A 181 12.17 -4.87 2.11
N THR A 182 10.87 -5.10 1.86
CA THR A 182 10.17 -4.53 0.71
C THR A 182 10.15 -3.00 0.77
N GLY A 183 9.92 -2.41 1.96
CA GLY A 183 9.93 -0.97 2.12
C GLY A 183 11.32 -0.35 2.00
N ILE A 184 12.36 -1.01 2.50
CA ILE A 184 13.74 -0.59 2.27
C ILE A 184 14.05 -0.59 0.77
N ALA A 185 13.69 -1.67 0.06
CA ALA A 185 13.87 -1.77 -1.39
C ALA A 185 13.05 -0.70 -2.16
N ALA A 186 11.92 -0.25 -1.62
CA ALA A 186 11.11 0.83 -2.17
C ALA A 186 11.67 2.24 -1.89
N GLY A 187 12.75 2.36 -1.11
CA GLY A 187 13.46 3.62 -0.85
C GLY A 187 13.15 4.28 0.50
N PHE A 188 12.39 3.63 1.39
CA PHE A 188 12.22 4.14 2.75
C PHE A 188 13.50 3.98 3.58
N HIS A 189 13.73 4.89 4.52
CA HIS A 189 14.80 4.71 5.50
C HIS A 189 14.52 3.47 6.39
N PRO A 190 15.49 2.56 6.60
CA PRO A 190 15.30 1.33 7.39
C PRO A 190 14.73 1.54 8.79
N VAL A 191 15.20 2.58 9.49
CA VAL A 191 14.70 2.92 10.84
C VAL A 191 13.24 3.38 10.76
N TYR A 192 12.91 4.24 9.78
CA TYR A 192 11.57 4.80 9.62
C TYR A 192 10.55 3.70 9.29
N ILE A 193 10.82 2.87 8.27
CA ILE A 193 9.88 1.82 7.87
C ILE A 193 9.70 0.76 8.96
N ARG A 194 10.76 0.39 9.68
CA ARG A 194 10.66 -0.54 10.82
C ARG A 194 9.76 0.02 11.92
N GLN A 195 9.97 1.27 12.32
CA GLN A 195 9.18 1.91 13.37
C GLN A 195 7.71 2.06 12.97
N ILE A 196 7.43 2.59 11.78
CA ILE A 196 6.07 2.79 11.31
C ILE A 196 5.36 1.45 11.12
N TYR A 197 5.98 0.49 10.44
CA TYR A 197 5.36 -0.82 10.22
C TYR A 197 5.09 -1.57 11.53
N SER A 198 6.05 -1.60 12.47
CA SER A 198 5.85 -2.23 13.78
C SER A 198 4.74 -1.57 14.59
N PHE A 199 4.67 -0.23 14.58
CA PHE A 199 3.62 0.51 15.28
C PHE A 199 2.22 0.18 14.71
N LEU A 200 2.08 0.28 13.39
CA LEU A 200 0.84 -0.01 12.67
C LEU A 200 0.39 -1.48 12.85
N CYS A 201 1.34 -2.41 12.84
CA CYS A 201 1.11 -3.82 13.13
C CYS A 201 0.60 -4.02 14.57
N GLY A 202 1.16 -3.30 15.55
CA GLY A 202 0.71 -3.31 16.93
C GLY A 202 -0.75 -2.91 17.11
N TYR A 203 -1.24 -1.93 16.35
CA TYR A 203 -2.66 -1.56 16.34
C TYR A 203 -3.55 -2.65 15.74
N ALA A 204 -3.13 -3.21 14.60
CA ALA A 204 -3.91 -4.26 13.92
C ALA A 204 -4.05 -5.56 14.74
N HIS A 205 -3.12 -5.82 15.67
CA HIS A 205 -3.13 -7.01 16.53
C HIS A 205 -3.50 -6.71 17.98
N SER A 206 -4.06 -5.53 18.26
CA SER A 206 -4.48 -5.13 19.61
C SER A 206 -3.37 -5.28 20.66
N SER A 207 -2.15 -4.90 20.30
CA SER A 207 -1.01 -4.92 21.22
C SER A 207 -1.31 -4.08 22.46
N TRP A 208 -0.68 -4.42 23.60
CA TRP A 208 -0.90 -3.68 24.84
C TRP A 208 -0.65 -2.17 24.70
N LEU A 209 0.34 -1.77 23.89
CA LEU A 209 0.60 -0.35 23.60
C LEU A 209 -0.63 0.32 22.97
N SER A 210 -1.25 -0.30 21.95
CA SER A 210 -2.45 0.27 21.33
C SER A 210 -3.62 0.38 22.32
N ILE A 211 -3.76 -0.58 23.23
CA ILE A 211 -4.79 -0.52 24.29
C ILE A 211 -4.52 0.63 25.26
N LEU A 212 -3.27 0.83 25.69
CA LEU A 212 -2.90 1.97 26.54
C LEU A 212 -3.21 3.30 25.87
N GLN A 213 -2.84 3.45 24.60
CA GLN A 213 -3.05 4.70 23.87
C GLN A 213 -4.53 5.02 23.65
N ILE A 214 -5.35 4.01 23.35
CA ILE A 214 -6.82 4.19 23.26
C ILE A 214 -7.40 4.56 24.62
N ARG A 215 -6.98 3.88 25.69
CA ARG A 215 -7.42 4.18 27.06
C ARG A 215 -7.05 5.59 27.48
N ASP A 216 -5.86 6.05 27.14
CA ASP A 216 -5.35 7.34 27.62
C ASP A 216 -5.84 8.52 26.75
N ALA A 217 -6.20 8.29 25.48
CA ALA A 217 -6.74 9.30 24.56
C ALA A 217 -8.24 9.57 24.77
N GLN A 218 -8.59 10.07 25.97
CA GLN A 218 -9.98 10.36 26.33
C GLN A 218 -10.51 11.66 25.73
N ALA A 219 -9.67 12.70 25.62
CA ALA A 219 -10.09 13.97 25.05
C ALA A 219 -10.02 13.94 23.51
N LEU A 220 -10.95 14.63 22.86
CA LEU A 220 -11.01 14.70 21.39
C LEU A 220 -9.69 15.24 20.79
N CYS A 221 -9.04 16.19 21.46
CA CYS A 221 -7.75 16.74 21.01
C CYS A 221 -6.63 15.69 21.01
N ASP A 222 -6.64 14.73 21.93
CA ASP A 222 -5.65 13.65 21.97
C ASP A 222 -5.89 12.69 20.80
N GLN A 223 -7.16 12.35 20.57
CA GLN A 223 -7.58 11.50 19.45
C GLN A 223 -7.24 12.15 18.10
N GLU A 224 -7.47 13.46 17.98
CA GLU A 224 -7.11 14.27 16.81
C GLU A 224 -5.60 14.27 16.57
N ALA A 225 -4.79 14.54 17.59
CA ALA A 225 -3.34 14.54 17.47
C ALA A 225 -2.80 13.17 17.03
N MET A 226 -3.38 12.10 17.55
CA MET A 226 -3.05 10.73 17.14
C MET A 226 -3.43 10.46 15.68
N ALA A 227 -4.63 10.84 15.25
CA ALA A 227 -5.08 10.67 13.87
C ALA A 227 -4.22 11.52 12.90
N ALA A 228 -3.97 12.79 13.22
CA ALA A 228 -3.20 13.73 12.40
C ALA A 228 -1.78 13.24 12.09
N ARG A 229 -1.14 12.56 13.04
CA ARG A 229 0.17 11.92 12.82
C ARG A 229 0.11 10.90 11.67
N PHE A 230 -0.95 10.11 11.59
CA PHE A 230 -1.06 9.06 10.56
C PHE A 230 -1.68 9.55 9.25
N VAL A 231 -2.45 10.64 9.28
CA VAL A 231 -2.74 11.45 8.09
C VAL A 231 -1.43 11.93 7.45
N SER A 232 -0.49 12.45 8.25
CA SER A 232 0.82 12.89 7.76
C SER A 232 1.67 11.74 7.22
N VAL A 233 1.60 10.56 7.83
CA VAL A 233 2.27 9.36 7.32
C VAL A 233 1.68 8.91 5.98
N ALA A 234 0.36 9.02 5.81
CA ALA A 234 -0.29 8.71 4.53
C ALA A 234 0.12 9.68 3.41
N LEU A 235 0.45 10.96 3.70
CA LEU A 235 1.06 11.87 2.70
C LEU A 235 2.38 11.31 2.17
N VAL A 236 3.21 10.75 3.07
CA VAL A 236 4.46 10.08 2.67
C VAL A 236 4.13 8.90 1.76
N PHE A 237 3.18 8.04 2.13
CA PHE A 237 2.82 6.89 1.27
C PHE A 237 2.30 7.32 -0.10
N MET A 238 1.45 8.35 -0.17
CA MET A 238 0.95 8.89 -1.43
C MET A 238 2.07 9.42 -2.32
N SER A 239 3.08 10.09 -1.74
CA SER A 239 4.23 10.58 -2.52
C SER A 239 5.09 9.45 -3.12
N PHE A 240 5.30 8.37 -2.35
CA PHE A 240 6.02 7.19 -2.81
C PHE A 240 5.22 6.47 -3.89
N PHE A 241 3.91 6.29 -3.68
CA PHE A 241 3.02 5.71 -4.67
C PHE A 241 3.00 6.52 -5.98
N ALA A 242 2.82 7.85 -5.91
CA ALA A 242 2.82 8.73 -7.07
C ALA A 242 4.11 8.59 -7.89
N THR A 243 5.26 8.60 -7.23
CA THR A 243 6.57 8.45 -7.87
C THR A 243 6.71 7.10 -8.57
N SER A 244 6.35 6.00 -7.89
CA SER A 244 6.41 4.66 -8.48
C SER A 244 5.40 4.45 -9.62
N TYR A 245 4.21 5.06 -9.52
CA TYR A 245 3.16 4.93 -10.52
C TYR A 245 3.50 5.67 -11.81
N VAL A 246 4.05 6.89 -11.69
CA VAL A 246 4.54 7.68 -12.82
C VAL A 246 5.68 6.97 -13.56
N ALA A 247 6.60 6.35 -12.81
CA ALA A 247 7.68 5.56 -13.41
C ALA A 247 7.18 4.33 -14.20
N LEU A 248 5.96 3.86 -13.94
CA LEU A 248 5.35 2.72 -14.61
C LEU A 248 4.54 3.12 -15.86
N PHE A 249 3.89 4.29 -15.83
CA PHE A 249 2.91 4.71 -16.82
C PHE A 249 3.20 6.09 -17.42
N PRO A 250 3.56 6.20 -18.72
CA PRO A 250 3.86 7.49 -19.35
C PRO A 250 2.73 8.52 -19.31
N GLN A 251 1.46 8.10 -19.37
CA GLN A 251 0.34 9.04 -19.28
C GLN A 251 0.22 9.65 -17.87
N ALA A 252 0.59 8.89 -16.83
CA ALA A 252 0.64 9.41 -15.47
C ALA A 252 1.76 10.47 -15.32
N GLU A 253 2.88 10.29 -16.03
CA GLU A 253 3.94 11.31 -16.09
C GLU A 253 3.43 12.64 -16.67
N ALA A 254 2.66 12.59 -17.76
CA ALA A 254 2.06 13.78 -18.35
C ALA A 254 1.09 14.49 -17.38
N VAL A 255 0.32 13.73 -16.60
CA VAL A 255 -0.55 14.28 -15.55
C VAL A 255 0.28 14.97 -14.46
N LEU A 256 1.33 14.34 -13.97
CA LEU A 256 2.22 14.94 -12.96
C LEU A 256 2.87 16.22 -13.49
N ALA A 257 3.36 16.21 -14.73
CA ALA A 257 4.04 17.35 -15.36
C ALA A 257 3.12 18.56 -15.57
N SER A 258 1.82 18.33 -15.81
CA SER A 258 0.82 19.40 -15.96
C SER A 258 0.36 20.01 -14.63
N ASN A 259 0.74 19.42 -13.48
CA ASN A 259 0.39 19.91 -12.15
C ASN A 259 1.63 20.18 -11.30
N THR A 260 2.34 21.27 -11.61
CA THR A 260 3.61 21.65 -10.95
C THR A 260 3.47 21.79 -9.43
N GLU A 261 2.34 22.33 -8.95
CA GLU A 261 2.12 22.51 -7.52
C GLU A 261 2.00 21.16 -6.80
N ALA A 262 1.15 20.25 -7.30
CA ALA A 262 1.00 18.93 -6.69
C ALA A 262 2.28 18.09 -6.84
N ALA A 263 3.03 18.26 -7.93
CA ALA A 263 4.33 17.61 -8.11
C ALA A 263 5.36 18.08 -7.07
N ASN A 264 5.46 19.39 -6.82
CA ASN A 264 6.33 19.95 -5.78
C ASN A 264 5.92 19.44 -4.39
N LEU A 265 4.61 19.34 -4.14
CA LEU A 265 4.08 18.80 -2.90
C LEU A 265 4.42 17.31 -2.73
N ALA A 266 4.28 16.51 -3.77
CA ALA A 266 4.64 15.10 -3.76
C ALA A 266 6.14 14.96 -3.47
N GLN A 267 6.99 15.72 -4.16
CA GLN A 267 8.43 15.74 -3.92
C GLN A 267 8.75 16.13 -2.47
N ARG A 268 8.05 17.11 -1.89
CA ARG A 268 8.25 17.52 -0.48
C ARG A 268 8.04 16.35 0.48
N TRP A 269 6.93 15.64 0.33
CA TRP A 269 6.53 14.51 1.18
C TRP A 269 7.23 13.18 0.84
N HIS A 270 7.99 13.13 -0.27
CA HIS A 270 8.79 11.97 -0.67
C HIS A 270 10.05 11.79 0.18
N LEU A 271 9.86 11.38 1.43
CA LEU A 271 10.90 11.24 2.45
C LEU A 271 11.72 9.95 2.26
N THR A 272 12.60 9.95 1.25
CA THR A 272 13.54 8.85 0.97
C THR A 272 14.55 8.62 2.08
N ALA A 273 15.21 7.45 2.04
CA ALA A 273 16.32 7.11 2.93
C ALA A 273 17.34 8.24 3.03
N ASP A 274 17.86 8.73 1.90
CA ASP A 274 18.85 9.80 1.84
C ASP A 274 18.36 11.11 2.50
N ARG A 275 17.11 11.48 2.24
CA ARG A 275 16.51 12.71 2.82
C ARG A 275 16.30 12.61 4.31
N GLN A 276 16.22 11.39 4.85
CA GLN A 276 16.05 11.14 6.27
C GLN A 276 17.36 10.78 6.98
N SER A 277 18.48 10.63 6.26
CA SER A 277 19.76 10.25 6.86
C SER A 277 20.28 11.27 7.88
N ALA A 278 19.95 12.56 7.71
CA ALA A 278 20.29 13.58 8.71
C ALA A 278 19.55 13.38 10.04
N LEU A 279 18.37 12.74 10.02
CA LEU A 279 17.54 12.50 11.20
C LEU A 279 17.83 11.14 11.86
N TYR A 280 18.12 10.11 11.06
CA TYR A 280 18.26 8.73 11.52
C TYR A 280 19.68 8.14 11.37
N GLY A 281 20.63 8.91 10.83
CA GLY A 281 21.97 8.44 10.46
C GLY A 281 22.04 7.84 9.06
N THR A 282 23.24 7.58 8.56
CA THR A 282 23.45 6.83 7.32
C THR A 282 23.16 5.35 7.54
N THR A 283 22.55 4.71 6.55
CA THR A 283 22.36 3.26 6.55
C THR A 283 23.71 2.57 6.36
N ASN A 284 24.17 1.83 7.37
CA ASN A 284 25.26 0.85 7.21
C ASN A 284 24.77 -0.37 6.43
#